data_AF-A0A973DRJ3-F1
#
_entry.id   AF-A0A973DRJ3-F1
#
_cell.length_a   1.000
_cell.length_b   1.000
_cell.length_c   1.000
_cell.angle_alpha   90.00
_cell.angle_beta   90.00
_cell.angle_gamma   90.00
#
_symmetry.space_group_name_H-M   'P 1'
#
loop_
_entity.id
_entity.type
_entity.pdbx_description
1 polymer ?
#
loop_
_entity_poly.entity_id
_entity_poly.type
_entity_poly.pdbx_seq_one_letter_code
_entity_poly.pdbx_strand_id
1 'polypeptide(L)'
;GARGDVKHRNGSGEDFFFMHRDMMRKARLLQPDLKGWSRLPFPAPFIEQDLPGFIRYYDNNDGSSAPPAWISEDDDEYSQWLGEVKGNSTFYSNYQVWESRYQDPEYLSRLTLAEFGSEMELGIHDWLHMRWATVTRDPTNNMPVPWDRWPADFSSRWFLPENDYLGDPFSSHVSPIFWMFHSWIDDRIEDWFRAHEWLHPGEVQRKQVNGVPWFAPGRWVEVSDPWLGSSDYSCSPIQEGSTTVNLDVDVMKLAISIAFSGDDDVPNLMKRVPRRPWYARNMKLKKS
;
A
#
# COMPACT_ATOMS: atom_id res chain seq x y z
N GLY A 1 10.61 3.02 13.51
CA GLY A 1 9.53 3.55 12.64
C GLY A 1 9.82 3.18 11.19
N ALA A 2 8.77 2.91 10.40
CA ALA A 2 8.86 2.32 9.06
C ALA A 2 9.57 3.18 7.99
N ARG A 3 9.79 4.47 8.25
CA ARG A 3 10.49 5.39 7.33
C ARG A 3 11.76 6.04 7.91
N GLY A 4 12.25 5.55 9.06
CA GLY A 4 13.49 6.05 9.69
C GLY A 4 14.77 5.45 9.10
N ASP A 5 15.94 5.87 9.59
CA ASP A 5 17.24 5.45 9.06
C ASP A 5 17.47 3.93 9.10
N VAL A 6 16.97 3.29 10.15
CA VAL A 6 17.09 1.83 10.40
C VAL A 6 15.86 1.04 9.97
N LYS A 7 14.98 1.60 9.12
CA LYS A 7 13.72 0.98 8.67
C LYS A 7 13.84 -0.44 8.09
N HIS A 8 14.99 -0.76 7.52
CA HIS A 8 15.26 -2.05 6.88
C HIS A 8 15.75 -3.12 7.87
N ARG A 9 15.99 -2.78 9.16
CA ARG A 9 16.57 -3.67 10.19
C ARG A 9 15.87 -3.60 11.54
N ASN A 10 14.64 -3.11 11.56
CA ASN A 10 13.88 -2.87 12.78
C ASN A 10 12.55 -3.63 12.81
N GLY A 11 12.41 -4.67 11.98
CA GLY A 11 11.17 -5.44 11.85
C GLY A 11 10.01 -4.76 11.11
N SER A 12 10.08 -3.47 10.76
CA SER A 12 8.91 -2.77 10.20
C SER A 12 8.40 -3.32 8.85
N GLY A 13 9.27 -3.92 8.04
CA GLY A 13 8.85 -4.63 6.83
C GLY A 13 8.06 -5.90 7.11
N GLU A 14 8.34 -6.58 8.23
CA GLU A 14 7.59 -7.76 8.66
C GLU A 14 6.20 -7.36 9.15
N ASP A 15 6.09 -6.24 9.88
CA ASP A 15 4.80 -5.65 10.26
C ASP A 15 3.96 -5.32 9.02
N PHE A 16 4.57 -4.68 8.01
CA PHE A 16 3.92 -4.37 6.73
C PHE A 16 3.34 -5.62 6.07
N PHE A 17 4.15 -6.66 5.89
CA PHE A 17 3.67 -7.88 5.25
C PHE A 17 2.64 -8.63 6.07
N PHE A 18 2.87 -8.77 7.37
CA PHE A 18 1.99 -9.54 8.25
C PHE A 18 0.60 -8.92 8.35
N MET A 19 0.52 -7.60 8.51
CA MET A 19 -0.73 -6.87 8.59
C MET A 19 -1.56 -7.04 7.31
N HIS A 20 -0.95 -6.87 6.14
CA HIS A 20 -1.66 -7.06 4.87
C HIS A 20 -2.04 -8.52 4.61
N ARG A 21 -1.21 -9.50 5.01
CA ARG A 21 -1.55 -10.93 4.95
C ARG A 21 -2.75 -11.27 5.82
N ASP A 22 -2.82 -10.72 7.04
CA ASP A 22 -3.98 -10.91 7.91
C ASP A 22 -5.24 -10.25 7.32
N MET A 23 -5.13 -9.03 6.78
CA MET A 23 -6.23 -8.39 6.04
C MET A 23 -6.70 -9.25 4.87
N MET A 24 -5.79 -9.73 4.02
CA MET A 24 -6.11 -10.58 2.87
C MET A 24 -6.81 -11.87 3.30
N ARG A 25 -6.33 -12.51 4.38
CA ARG A 25 -6.96 -13.72 4.95
C ARG A 25 -8.38 -13.43 5.41
N LYS A 26 -8.59 -12.35 6.17
CA LYS A 26 -9.92 -11.93 6.65
C LYS A 26 -10.86 -11.59 5.49
N ALA A 27 -10.37 -10.86 4.48
CA ALA A 27 -11.14 -10.52 3.29
C ALA A 27 -11.54 -11.78 2.50
N ARG A 28 -10.62 -12.72 2.29
CA ARG A 28 -10.91 -14.01 1.62
C ARG A 28 -11.88 -14.91 2.41
N LEU A 29 -11.99 -14.75 3.73
CA LEU A 29 -13.03 -15.45 4.51
C LEU A 29 -14.44 -14.90 4.22
N LEU A 30 -14.55 -13.60 3.95
CA LEU A 30 -15.81 -12.94 3.60
C LEU A 30 -16.16 -13.10 2.12
N GLN A 31 -15.14 -13.06 1.26
CA GLN A 31 -15.24 -13.21 -0.18
C GLN A 31 -14.19 -14.22 -0.69
N PRO A 32 -14.51 -15.54 -0.71
CA PRO A 32 -13.56 -16.58 -1.09
C PRO A 32 -13.02 -16.49 -2.53
N ASP A 33 -13.74 -15.82 -3.42
CA ASP A 33 -13.38 -15.62 -4.83
C ASP A 33 -12.65 -14.28 -5.09
N LEU A 34 -12.17 -13.60 -4.02
CA LEU A 34 -11.39 -12.38 -4.13
C LEU A 34 -10.18 -12.58 -5.04
N LYS A 35 -10.22 -11.97 -6.22
CA LYS A 35 -9.23 -12.16 -7.27
C LYS A 35 -7.93 -11.43 -6.93
N GLY A 36 -6.82 -12.14 -7.04
CA GLY A 36 -5.47 -11.57 -7.01
C GLY A 36 -4.87 -11.45 -8.39
N TRP A 37 -3.91 -10.54 -8.55
CA TRP A 37 -3.08 -10.51 -9.75
C TRP A 37 -1.97 -11.55 -9.66
N SER A 38 -1.87 -12.41 -10.68
CA SER A 38 -0.70 -13.28 -10.88
C SER A 38 0.45 -12.54 -11.54
N ARG A 39 0.14 -11.49 -12.31
CA ARG A 39 1.07 -10.57 -12.96
C ARG A 39 0.51 -9.16 -12.93
N LEU A 40 1.37 -8.14 -12.98
CA LEU A 40 0.93 -6.76 -13.07
C LEU A 40 0.21 -6.51 -14.42
N PRO A 41 -0.95 -5.81 -14.43
CA PRO A 41 -1.66 -5.52 -15.68
C PRO A 41 -0.83 -4.66 -16.62
N PHE A 42 -0.76 -5.08 -17.89
CA PHE A 42 -0.03 -4.35 -18.92
C PHE A 42 -0.66 -2.98 -19.21
N PRO A 43 0.13 -2.01 -19.70
CA PRO A 43 -0.40 -0.76 -20.21
C PRO A 43 -1.31 -0.97 -21.43
N ALA A 44 -2.10 0.05 -21.78
CA ALA A 44 -2.95 0.03 -22.96
C ALA A 44 -2.12 -0.33 -24.22
N PRO A 45 -2.61 -1.23 -25.09
CA PRO A 45 -1.96 -1.48 -26.37
C PRO A 45 -2.01 -0.23 -27.26
N PHE A 46 -1.13 -0.12 -28.24
CA PHE A 46 -1.23 0.94 -29.25
C PHE A 46 -2.44 0.69 -30.16
N ILE A 47 -3.16 1.76 -30.53
CA ILE A 47 -4.38 1.68 -31.36
C ILE A 47 -4.09 0.98 -32.69
N GLU A 48 -2.92 1.26 -33.26
CA GLU A 48 -2.45 0.72 -34.54
C GLU A 48 -2.13 -0.78 -34.47
N GLN A 49 -1.90 -1.32 -33.27
CA GLN A 49 -1.54 -2.71 -33.03
C GLN A 49 -2.76 -3.56 -32.66
N ASP A 50 -3.64 -3.05 -31.79
CA ASP A 50 -4.84 -3.76 -31.33
C ASP A 50 -5.96 -2.78 -30.94
N LEU A 51 -6.72 -2.32 -31.94
CA LEU A 51 -7.86 -1.43 -31.72
C LEU A 51 -8.93 -2.05 -30.78
N PRO A 52 -9.37 -3.32 -30.94
CA PRO A 52 -10.29 -3.94 -29.99
C PRO A 52 -9.74 -3.99 -28.55
N GLY A 53 -8.45 -4.28 -28.37
CA GLY A 53 -7.80 -4.26 -27.06
C GLY A 53 -7.73 -2.88 -26.44
N PHE A 54 -7.42 -1.86 -27.25
CA PHE A 54 -7.43 -0.47 -26.81
C PHE A 54 -8.82 -0.06 -26.29
N ILE A 55 -9.89 -0.35 -27.03
CA ILE A 55 -11.27 -0.03 -26.61
C ILE A 55 -11.60 -0.72 -25.27
N ARG A 56 -11.34 -2.04 -25.15
CA ARG A 56 -11.60 -2.79 -23.92
C ARG A 56 -10.83 -2.26 -22.70
N TYR A 57 -9.63 -1.71 -22.92
CA TYR A 57 -8.82 -1.10 -21.86
C TYR A 57 -9.47 0.18 -21.33
N TYR A 58 -9.91 1.08 -22.22
CA TYR A 58 -10.55 2.33 -21.80
C TYR A 58 -11.98 2.13 -21.27
N ASP A 59 -12.62 1.01 -21.60
CA ASP A 59 -13.86 0.55 -20.94
C ASP A 59 -13.62 -0.03 -19.54
N ASN A 60 -12.35 -0.20 -19.13
CA ASN A 60 -11.94 -0.84 -17.88
C ASN A 60 -12.63 -2.20 -17.64
N ASN A 61 -12.75 -3.01 -18.69
CA ASN A 61 -13.63 -4.18 -18.72
C ASN A 61 -13.30 -5.25 -17.66
N ASP A 62 -12.05 -5.34 -17.22
CA ASP A 62 -11.59 -6.27 -16.18
C ASP A 62 -11.32 -5.59 -14.81
N GLY A 63 -11.65 -4.30 -14.70
CA GLY A 63 -11.41 -3.47 -13.52
C GLY A 63 -9.94 -3.09 -13.30
N SER A 64 -9.00 -3.59 -14.11
CA SER A 64 -7.55 -3.50 -13.89
C SER A 64 -6.83 -2.51 -14.78
N SER A 65 -7.55 -1.68 -15.54
CA SER A 65 -6.95 -0.65 -16.39
C SER A 65 -6.45 0.52 -15.55
N ALA A 66 -5.27 1.05 -15.88
CA ALA A 66 -4.70 2.17 -15.16
C ALA A 66 -5.47 3.45 -15.54
N PRO A 67 -6.09 4.17 -14.58
CA PRO A 67 -6.81 5.40 -14.89
C PRO A 67 -5.86 6.47 -15.42
N PRO A 68 -6.29 7.30 -16.39
CA PRO A 68 -5.50 8.43 -16.86
C PRO A 68 -5.02 9.34 -15.71
N ALA A 69 -3.85 9.95 -15.86
CA ALA A 69 -3.37 10.95 -14.93
C ALA A 69 -4.26 12.21 -14.97
N TRP A 70 -4.35 12.92 -13.84
CA TRP A 70 -5.00 14.22 -13.75
C TRP A 70 -3.97 15.30 -13.43
N ILE A 71 -4.37 16.55 -13.66
CA ILE A 71 -3.57 17.73 -13.33
C ILE A 71 -4.05 18.24 -11.97
N SER A 72 -3.12 18.46 -11.06
CA SER A 72 -3.39 19.11 -9.78
C SER A 72 -3.22 20.62 -9.93
N GLU A 73 -4.19 21.38 -9.40
CA GLU A 73 -4.12 22.83 -9.39
C GLU A 73 -2.93 23.30 -8.53
N ASP A 74 -2.11 24.20 -9.09
CA ASP A 74 -0.94 24.80 -8.43
C ASP A 74 0.15 23.80 -7.94
N ASP A 75 0.16 22.56 -8.46
CA ASP A 75 1.20 21.56 -8.18
C ASP A 75 1.67 20.82 -9.44
N ASP A 76 2.46 21.54 -10.25
CA ASP A 76 3.09 21.00 -11.46
C ASP A 76 4.02 19.81 -11.16
N GLU A 77 4.68 19.82 -9.99
CA GLU A 77 5.59 18.76 -9.57
C GLU A 77 4.84 17.45 -9.36
N TYR A 78 3.69 17.51 -8.67
CA TYR A 78 2.83 16.34 -8.48
C TYR A 78 2.19 15.90 -9.79
N SER A 79 1.73 16.85 -10.61
CA SER A 79 1.14 16.54 -11.92
C SER A 79 2.14 15.81 -12.83
N GLN A 80 3.40 16.26 -12.85
CA GLN A 80 4.49 15.58 -13.56
C GLN A 80 4.75 14.19 -12.98
N TRP A 81 4.92 14.09 -11.67
CA TRP A 81 5.20 12.81 -11.00
C TRP A 81 4.08 11.79 -11.23
N LEU A 82 2.82 12.19 -11.13
CA LEU A 82 1.67 11.33 -11.35
C LEU A 82 1.59 10.87 -12.82
N GLY A 83 1.88 11.77 -13.77
CA GLY A 83 2.02 11.44 -15.19
C GLY A 83 3.11 10.39 -15.44
N GLU A 84 4.26 10.53 -14.77
CA GLU A 84 5.35 9.55 -14.84
C GLU A 84 4.94 8.19 -14.24
N VAL A 85 4.40 8.16 -13.02
CA VAL A 85 3.97 6.94 -12.32
C VAL A 85 2.94 6.13 -13.14
N LYS A 86 1.99 6.83 -13.77
CA LYS A 86 0.96 6.21 -14.62
C LYS A 86 1.45 5.88 -16.03
N GLY A 87 2.57 6.46 -16.47
CA GLY A 87 3.09 6.32 -17.82
C GLY A 87 3.41 4.87 -18.25
N ASN A 88 3.28 4.61 -19.55
CA ASN A 88 3.60 3.30 -20.13
C ASN A 88 5.10 3.00 -20.06
N SER A 89 5.96 3.99 -20.31
CA SER A 89 7.42 3.85 -20.20
C SER A 89 7.85 3.41 -18.79
N THR A 90 7.25 4.01 -17.77
CA THR A 90 7.49 3.69 -16.36
C THR A 90 7.06 2.26 -16.01
N PHE A 91 6.00 1.74 -16.63
CA PHE A 91 5.64 0.33 -16.49
C PHE A 91 6.81 -0.59 -16.84
N TYR A 92 7.41 -0.38 -18.01
CA TYR A 92 8.52 -1.21 -18.48
C TYR A 92 9.83 -0.92 -17.73
N SER A 93 10.09 0.32 -17.30
CA SER A 93 11.34 0.67 -16.61
C SER A 93 11.35 0.37 -15.11
N ASN A 94 10.18 0.33 -14.46
CA ASN A 94 10.07 0.19 -13.00
C ASN A 94 9.20 -1.00 -12.61
N TYR A 95 7.93 -1.04 -13.03
CA TYR A 95 6.98 -2.07 -12.58
C TYR A 95 7.40 -3.48 -13.00
N GLN A 96 7.82 -3.66 -14.25
CA GLN A 96 8.35 -4.95 -14.70
C GLN A 96 9.69 -5.32 -14.04
N VAL A 97 10.52 -4.32 -13.71
CA VAL A 97 11.79 -4.57 -13.00
C VAL A 97 11.50 -5.07 -11.59
N TRP A 98 10.58 -4.44 -10.86
CA TRP A 98 10.13 -4.92 -9.55
C TRP A 98 9.46 -6.28 -9.65
N GLU A 99 8.59 -6.49 -10.64
CA GLU A 99 7.91 -7.77 -10.84
C GLU A 99 8.89 -8.92 -11.08
N SER A 100 9.90 -8.71 -11.93
CA SER A 100 10.97 -9.68 -12.16
C SER A 100 11.81 -9.90 -10.91
N ARG A 101 12.23 -8.81 -10.24
CA ARG A 101 13.12 -8.85 -9.08
C ARG A 101 12.48 -9.57 -7.88
N TYR A 102 11.21 -9.32 -7.62
CA TYR A 102 10.49 -9.92 -6.49
C TYR A 102 9.98 -11.34 -6.78
N GLN A 103 10.37 -11.91 -7.91
CA GLN A 103 10.18 -13.33 -8.25
C GLN A 103 11.53 -14.04 -8.52
N ASP A 104 12.66 -13.33 -8.40
CA ASP A 104 14.00 -13.86 -8.63
C ASP A 104 14.55 -14.49 -7.34
N PRO A 105 14.77 -15.82 -7.28
CA PRO A 105 15.30 -16.47 -6.09
C PRO A 105 16.71 -16.01 -5.70
N GLU A 106 17.56 -15.63 -6.66
CA GLU A 106 18.91 -15.13 -6.35
C GLU A 106 18.88 -13.76 -5.69
N TYR A 107 17.89 -12.94 -6.04
CA TYR A 107 17.68 -11.64 -5.41
C TYR A 107 17.06 -11.81 -4.02
N LEU A 108 15.94 -12.53 -3.94
CA LEU A 108 15.15 -12.65 -2.71
C LEU A 108 15.90 -13.34 -1.57
N SER A 109 16.72 -14.34 -1.88
CA SER A 109 17.51 -15.08 -0.88
C SER A 109 18.55 -14.23 -0.14
N ARG A 110 18.82 -13.01 -0.59
CA ARG A 110 19.80 -12.11 0.03
C ARG A 110 19.18 -11.18 1.07
N LEU A 111 17.86 -11.15 1.17
CA LEU A 111 17.12 -10.20 2.01
C LEU A 111 16.53 -10.91 3.22
N THR A 112 16.61 -10.29 4.39
CA THR A 112 15.70 -10.66 5.49
C THR A 112 14.26 -10.31 5.13
N LEU A 113 13.29 -10.87 5.84
CA LEU A 113 11.88 -10.56 5.61
C LEU A 113 11.57 -9.09 5.92
N ALA A 114 12.23 -8.50 6.92
CA ALA A 114 12.16 -7.07 7.22
C ALA A 114 12.75 -6.19 6.11
N GLU A 115 13.91 -6.55 5.56
CA GLU A 115 14.52 -5.84 4.43
C GLU A 115 13.61 -5.88 3.20
N PHE A 116 13.07 -7.06 2.89
CA PHE A 116 12.18 -7.25 1.76
C PHE A 116 10.88 -6.45 1.91
N GLY A 117 10.26 -6.49 3.08
CA GLY A 117 9.03 -5.72 3.34
C GLY A 117 9.25 -4.21 3.27
N SER A 118 10.36 -3.73 3.83
CA SER A 118 10.71 -2.30 3.78
C SER A 118 11.02 -1.85 2.35
N GLU A 119 11.74 -2.66 1.56
CA GLU A 119 12.00 -2.38 0.14
C GLU A 119 10.69 -2.33 -0.67
N MET A 120 9.77 -3.26 -0.41
CA MET A 120 8.50 -3.32 -1.11
C MET A 120 7.58 -2.14 -0.78
N GLU A 121 7.41 -1.82 0.51
CA GLU A 121 6.57 -0.72 0.98
C GLU A 121 7.05 0.63 0.42
N LEU A 122 8.35 0.87 0.42
CA LEU A 122 8.95 2.15 0.03
C LEU A 122 9.31 2.24 -1.45
N GLY A 123 9.27 1.11 -2.14
CA GLY A 123 9.50 0.99 -3.57
C GLY A 123 8.19 0.98 -4.35
N ILE A 124 7.65 -0.23 -4.55
CA ILE A 124 6.52 -0.44 -5.47
C ILE A 124 5.15 -0.12 -4.84
N HIS A 125 4.98 -0.30 -3.53
CA HIS A 125 3.66 -0.22 -2.89
C HIS A 125 2.99 1.15 -3.05
N ASP A 126 3.65 2.24 -2.61
CA ASP A 126 3.12 3.61 -2.78
C ASP A 126 2.81 3.91 -4.27
N TRP A 127 3.60 3.35 -5.18
CA TRP A 127 3.44 3.49 -6.63
C TRP A 127 2.29 2.64 -7.20
N LEU A 128 1.94 1.49 -6.62
CA LEU A 128 0.76 0.70 -7.01
C LEU A 128 -0.51 1.46 -6.66
N HIS A 129 -0.58 2.02 -5.46
CA HIS A 129 -1.67 2.89 -5.04
C HIS A 129 -1.89 4.04 -6.02
N MET A 130 -0.85 4.82 -6.31
CA MET A 130 -1.01 6.01 -7.16
C MET A 130 -1.17 5.71 -8.65
N ARG A 131 -0.62 4.60 -9.16
CA ARG A 131 -0.82 4.19 -10.56
C ARG A 131 -2.26 3.82 -10.85
N TRP A 132 -2.91 3.09 -9.96
CA TRP A 132 -4.30 2.69 -10.14
C TRP A 132 -5.32 3.61 -9.46
N ALA A 133 -4.88 4.62 -8.71
CA ALA A 133 -5.78 5.64 -8.17
C ALA A 133 -6.55 6.36 -9.30
N THR A 134 -7.85 6.53 -9.10
CA THR A 134 -8.63 7.54 -9.83
C THR A 134 -8.59 8.85 -9.04
N VAL A 135 -8.98 9.98 -9.66
CA VAL A 135 -9.10 11.25 -8.94
C VAL A 135 -10.02 11.11 -7.72
N THR A 136 -9.68 11.78 -6.61
CA THR A 136 -10.53 11.85 -5.42
C THR A 136 -11.91 12.40 -5.80
N ARG A 137 -12.98 11.83 -5.23
CA ARG A 137 -14.36 12.25 -5.45
C ARG A 137 -15.03 12.58 -4.13
N ASP A 138 -15.95 13.55 -4.14
CA ASP A 138 -16.81 13.79 -2.99
C ASP A 138 -17.78 12.60 -2.85
N PRO A 139 -17.78 11.88 -1.71
CA PRO A 139 -18.58 10.66 -1.58
C PRO A 139 -20.10 10.91 -1.59
N THR A 140 -20.56 12.15 -1.36
CA THR A 140 -21.99 12.46 -1.31
C THR A 140 -22.64 12.63 -2.69
N ASN A 141 -21.85 12.97 -3.71
CA ASN A 141 -22.36 13.26 -5.05
C ASN A 141 -21.47 12.72 -6.18
N ASN A 142 -20.37 12.04 -5.84
CA ASN A 142 -19.40 11.44 -6.74
C ASN A 142 -18.71 12.42 -7.70
N MET A 143 -18.73 13.72 -7.40
CA MET A 143 -18.05 14.73 -8.21
C MET A 143 -16.54 14.69 -7.94
N PRO A 144 -15.68 14.75 -8.98
CA PRO A 144 -14.24 14.92 -8.80
C PRO A 144 -13.95 16.18 -7.97
N VAL A 145 -13.04 16.06 -7.01
CA VAL A 145 -12.58 17.18 -6.18
C VAL A 145 -11.08 17.41 -6.42
N PRO A 146 -10.62 18.67 -6.53
CA PRO A 146 -9.21 18.98 -6.76
C PRO A 146 -8.35 18.86 -5.50
N TRP A 147 -8.95 18.55 -4.34
CA TRP A 147 -8.28 18.37 -3.05
C TRP A 147 -8.56 16.99 -2.46
N ASP A 148 -7.62 16.51 -1.63
CA ASP A 148 -7.79 15.27 -0.87
C ASP A 148 -8.43 15.50 0.50
N ARG A 149 -8.87 14.41 1.15
CA ARG A 149 -9.32 14.41 2.55
C ARG A 149 -8.22 14.91 3.48
N TRP A 150 -8.56 15.60 4.57
CA TRP A 150 -7.56 15.98 5.57
C TRP A 150 -7.36 14.78 6.48
N PRO A 151 -6.13 14.40 6.86
CA PRO A 151 -5.94 13.22 7.69
C PRO A 151 -6.79 13.20 8.97
N ALA A 152 -6.99 14.38 9.59
CA ALA A 152 -7.84 14.56 10.78
C ALA A 152 -9.30 15.02 10.48
N ASP A 153 -9.74 15.04 9.22
CA ASP A 153 -11.15 15.27 8.87
C ASP A 153 -11.92 13.94 8.94
N PHE A 154 -12.79 13.85 9.94
CA PHE A 154 -13.66 12.70 10.23
C PHE A 154 -15.15 13.01 9.95
N SER A 155 -15.42 13.95 9.04
CA SER A 155 -16.79 14.21 8.58
C SER A 155 -17.44 12.92 8.07
N SER A 156 -18.69 12.69 8.43
CA SER A 156 -19.41 11.42 8.14
C SER A 156 -19.43 11.04 6.66
N ARG A 157 -19.42 12.03 5.75
CA ARG A 157 -19.38 11.79 4.30
C ARG A 157 -18.17 10.98 3.87
N TRP A 158 -17.01 11.11 4.53
CA TRP A 158 -15.81 10.36 4.15
C TRP A 158 -15.91 8.87 4.47
N PHE A 159 -16.82 8.46 5.35
CA PHE A 159 -17.06 7.05 5.70
C PHE A 159 -18.06 6.37 4.76
N LEU A 160 -18.59 7.08 3.76
CA LEU A 160 -19.47 6.50 2.76
C LEU A 160 -18.69 5.53 1.85
N PRO A 161 -19.31 4.43 1.36
CA PRO A 161 -18.64 3.43 0.54
C PRO A 161 -18.12 3.97 -0.79
N GLU A 162 -18.66 5.10 -1.26
CA GLU A 162 -18.18 5.82 -2.45
C GLU A 162 -16.78 6.42 -2.25
N ASN A 163 -16.28 6.53 -1.02
CA ASN A 163 -14.89 6.92 -0.75
C ASN A 163 -13.95 5.71 -0.83
N ASP A 164 -13.54 5.36 -2.04
CA ASP A 164 -12.61 4.26 -2.32
C ASP A 164 -11.25 4.74 -2.85
N TYR A 165 -10.90 6.00 -2.54
CA TYR A 165 -9.69 6.61 -3.07
C TYR A 165 -8.42 5.86 -2.64
N LEU A 166 -7.66 5.33 -3.61
CA LEU A 166 -6.45 4.56 -3.38
C LEU A 166 -5.28 5.38 -2.80
N GLY A 167 -5.30 6.70 -2.93
CA GLY A 167 -4.22 7.57 -2.47
C GLY A 167 -4.19 7.86 -0.95
N ASP A 168 -5.20 7.42 -0.20
CA ASP A 168 -5.32 7.57 1.27
C ASP A 168 -5.61 6.20 1.93
N PRO A 169 -4.81 5.74 2.92
CA PRO A 169 -5.05 4.48 3.62
C PRO A 169 -6.42 4.42 4.33
N PHE A 170 -7.03 5.58 4.62
CA PHE A 170 -8.38 5.65 5.18
C PHE A 170 -9.43 5.02 4.25
N SER A 171 -9.24 5.10 2.93
CA SER A 171 -10.20 4.64 1.91
C SER A 171 -9.64 3.58 0.96
N SER A 172 -8.32 3.41 0.88
CA SER A 172 -7.70 2.56 -0.15
C SER A 172 -8.20 1.12 -0.13
N HIS A 173 -8.42 0.57 1.07
CA HIS A 173 -8.89 -0.81 1.27
C HIS A 173 -10.34 -1.06 0.82
N VAL A 174 -11.10 0.00 0.52
CA VAL A 174 -12.46 -0.09 -0.04
C VAL A 174 -12.38 -0.40 -1.55
N SER A 175 -11.33 0.05 -2.24
CA SER A 175 -11.17 -0.18 -3.67
C SER A 175 -10.92 -1.67 -3.98
N PRO A 176 -11.59 -2.26 -4.97
CA PRO A 176 -11.30 -3.64 -5.40
C PRO A 176 -9.84 -3.85 -5.81
N ILE A 177 -9.21 -2.83 -6.41
CA ILE A 177 -7.83 -2.91 -6.91
C ILE A 177 -6.82 -3.10 -5.79
N PHE A 178 -7.07 -2.52 -4.61
CA PHE A 178 -6.26 -2.73 -3.42
C PHE A 178 -6.02 -4.23 -3.17
N TRP A 179 -7.09 -5.01 -3.15
CA TRP A 179 -7.03 -6.44 -2.91
C TRP A 179 -6.29 -7.20 -4.03
N MET A 180 -6.40 -6.74 -5.28
CA MET A 180 -5.75 -7.39 -6.42
C MET A 180 -4.23 -7.30 -6.32
N PHE A 181 -3.67 -6.11 -6.05
CA PHE A 181 -2.22 -5.95 -5.94
C PHE A 181 -1.69 -6.35 -4.56
N HIS A 182 -2.47 -6.24 -3.48
CA HIS A 182 -2.04 -6.79 -2.18
C HIS A 182 -2.01 -8.31 -2.19
N SER A 183 -2.88 -8.99 -2.96
CA SER A 183 -2.71 -10.41 -3.22
C SER A 183 -1.40 -10.70 -3.95
N TRP A 184 -1.06 -9.89 -4.97
CA TRP A 184 0.20 -10.06 -5.70
C TRP A 184 1.41 -9.87 -4.77
N ILE A 185 1.37 -8.87 -3.88
CA ILE A 185 2.40 -8.63 -2.85
C ILE A 185 2.52 -9.82 -1.90
N ASP A 186 1.39 -10.29 -1.35
CA ASP A 186 1.33 -11.40 -0.39
C ASP A 186 1.91 -12.70 -0.97
N ASP A 187 1.70 -12.96 -2.26
CA ASP A 187 2.25 -14.12 -2.96
C ASP A 187 3.78 -14.06 -3.07
N ARG A 188 4.40 -12.86 -3.13
CA ARG A 188 5.87 -12.72 -3.20
C ARG A 188 6.56 -13.15 -1.91
N ILE A 189 5.87 -13.14 -0.78
CA ILE A 189 6.39 -13.66 0.48
C ILE A 189 6.67 -15.18 0.35
N GLU A 190 5.85 -15.89 -0.42
CA GLU A 190 6.07 -17.31 -0.68
C GLU A 190 7.19 -17.54 -1.72
N ASP A 191 7.39 -16.61 -2.66
CA ASP A 191 8.57 -16.59 -3.53
C ASP A 191 9.86 -16.42 -2.70
N TRP A 192 9.84 -15.50 -1.73
CA TRP A 192 10.95 -15.28 -0.79
C TRP A 192 11.23 -16.53 0.05
N PHE A 193 10.20 -17.17 0.61
CA PHE A 193 10.36 -18.41 1.35
C PHE A 193 10.99 -19.52 0.49
N ARG A 194 10.51 -19.70 -0.75
CA ARG A 194 11.07 -20.69 -1.69
C ARG A 194 12.53 -20.38 -2.03
N ALA A 195 12.88 -19.11 -2.18
CA ALA A 195 14.25 -18.68 -2.43
C ALA A 195 15.19 -19.05 -1.27
N HIS A 196 14.75 -18.83 -0.03
CA HIS A 196 15.52 -19.25 1.16
C HIS A 196 15.57 -20.76 1.31
N GLU A 197 14.49 -21.50 1.07
CA GLU A 197 14.55 -22.97 1.12
C GLU A 197 15.50 -23.57 0.09
N TRP A 198 15.68 -22.89 -1.05
CA TRP A 198 16.60 -23.34 -2.09
C TRP A 198 18.07 -23.07 -1.74
N LEU A 199 18.41 -21.87 -1.26
CA LEU A 199 19.80 -21.44 -1.02
C LEU A 199 20.25 -21.55 0.45
N HIS A 200 19.31 -21.60 1.39
CA HIS A 200 19.49 -21.63 2.84
C HIS A 200 18.53 -22.66 3.49
N PRO A 201 18.59 -23.94 3.07
CA PRO A 201 17.57 -24.94 3.39
C PRO A 201 17.38 -25.12 4.90
N GLY A 202 16.15 -24.96 5.38
CA GLY A 202 15.79 -25.13 6.78
C GLY A 202 16.16 -23.94 7.69
N GLU A 203 16.74 -22.86 7.17
CA GLU A 203 16.99 -21.66 7.96
C GLU A 203 15.73 -20.80 8.18
N VAL A 204 14.69 -20.99 7.36
CA VAL A 204 13.38 -20.34 7.51
C VAL A 204 12.33 -21.39 7.85
N GLN A 205 11.72 -21.28 9.02
CA GLN A 205 10.74 -22.25 9.50
C GLN A 205 9.34 -21.66 9.45
N ARG A 206 8.37 -22.39 8.88
CA ARG A 206 6.97 -21.96 8.90
C ARG A 206 6.40 -22.04 10.33
N LYS A 207 5.58 -21.07 10.69
CA LYS A 207 4.91 -20.98 12.00
C LYS A 207 3.56 -20.29 11.85
N GLN A 208 2.57 -20.67 12.65
CA GLN A 208 1.34 -19.88 12.76
C GLN A 208 1.50 -18.81 13.85
N VAL A 209 1.26 -17.54 13.50
CA VAL A 209 1.31 -16.40 14.43
C VAL A 209 -0.04 -15.72 14.39
N ASN A 210 -0.74 -15.61 15.53
CA ASN A 210 -2.09 -15.03 15.63
C ASN A 210 -3.10 -15.60 14.61
N GLY A 211 -2.99 -16.90 14.29
CA GLY A 211 -3.83 -17.58 13.30
C GLY A 211 -3.40 -17.38 11.84
N VAL A 212 -2.40 -16.53 11.57
CA VAL A 212 -1.87 -16.24 10.23
C VAL A 212 -0.71 -17.21 9.90
N PRO A 213 -0.72 -17.85 8.72
CA PRO A 213 0.43 -18.61 8.22
C PRO A 213 1.65 -17.69 7.99
N TRP A 214 2.68 -17.89 8.80
CA TRP A 214 3.85 -17.03 8.88
C TRP A 214 5.15 -17.84 9.07
N PHE A 215 6.18 -17.20 9.60
CA PHE A 215 7.50 -17.78 9.83
C PHE A 215 7.96 -17.58 11.28
N ALA A 216 8.80 -18.48 11.76
CA ALA A 216 9.45 -18.35 13.06
C ALA A 216 10.64 -17.38 12.97
N PRO A 217 10.94 -16.66 14.07
CA PRO A 217 12.16 -15.85 14.17
C PRO A 217 13.41 -16.68 13.90
N GLY A 218 14.40 -16.05 13.27
CA GLY A 218 15.66 -16.68 12.95
C GLY A 218 16.59 -15.71 12.26
N ARG A 219 17.53 -16.24 11.47
CA ARG A 219 18.49 -15.44 10.71
C ARG A 219 17.82 -14.46 9.75
N TRP A 220 16.70 -14.88 9.14
CA TRP A 220 16.03 -14.17 8.06
C TRP A 220 14.69 -13.54 8.45
N VAL A 221 14.27 -13.73 9.70
CA VAL A 221 13.01 -13.19 10.26
C VAL A 221 13.35 -12.57 11.61
N GLU A 222 13.28 -11.26 11.70
CA GLU A 222 13.77 -10.45 12.82
C GLU A 222 12.82 -10.48 14.01
N VAL A 223 11.51 -10.37 13.78
CA VAL A 223 10.51 -10.22 14.85
C VAL A 223 9.65 -11.48 15.03
N SER A 224 9.38 -11.81 16.29
CA SER A 224 8.52 -12.93 16.68
C SER A 224 7.05 -12.61 16.81
N ASP A 225 6.77 -11.31 16.85
CA ASP A 225 5.48 -10.75 17.13
C ASP A 225 5.34 -9.55 16.18
N PRO A 226 4.71 -9.72 15.01
CA PRO A 226 4.48 -8.61 14.09
C PRO A 226 3.32 -7.73 14.58
N TRP A 227 3.41 -6.43 14.33
CA TRP A 227 2.47 -5.44 14.86
C TRP A 227 1.17 -5.36 14.05
N LEU A 228 0.03 -5.69 14.67
CA LEU A 228 -1.33 -5.50 14.12
C LEU A 228 -2.07 -4.28 14.70
N GLY A 229 -1.39 -3.45 15.49
CA GLY A 229 -2.00 -2.34 16.23
C GLY A 229 -2.03 -2.57 17.74
N SER A 230 -2.97 -1.92 18.44
CA SER A 230 -3.06 -1.98 19.91
C SER A 230 -3.57 -3.33 20.45
N SER A 231 -3.94 -4.27 19.58
CA SER A 231 -4.42 -5.60 19.96
C SER A 231 -3.42 -6.38 20.80
N ASP A 232 -2.13 -6.27 20.46
CA ASP A 232 -1.09 -7.13 21.03
C ASP A 232 -0.08 -6.34 21.89
N TYR A 233 -0.14 -5.00 21.87
CA TYR A 233 0.86 -4.10 22.48
C TYR A 233 0.27 -3.00 23.37
N SER A 234 -1.03 -3.04 23.67
CA SER A 234 -1.63 -2.04 24.56
C SER A 234 -1.17 -2.22 26.00
N CYS A 235 -0.33 -1.31 26.48
CA CYS A 235 -0.14 -1.06 27.90
C CYS A 235 -1.05 0.12 28.30
N SER A 236 -2.37 -0.07 28.20
CA SER A 236 -3.34 0.89 28.72
C SER A 236 -3.51 0.67 30.22
N PRO A 237 -3.51 1.72 31.07
CA PRO A 237 -3.75 1.58 32.50
C PRO A 237 -5.21 1.21 32.85
N ILE A 238 -6.08 1.00 31.85
CA ILE A 238 -7.51 0.79 32.01
C ILE A 238 -7.97 -0.32 31.06
N GLN A 239 -7.90 -1.58 31.51
CA GLN A 239 -8.89 -2.66 31.34
C GLN A 239 -8.23 -4.03 31.48
N GLU A 240 -8.41 -4.65 32.63
CA GLU A 240 -8.36 -6.11 32.76
C GLU A 240 -9.61 -6.71 32.07
N GLY A 241 -9.40 -7.68 31.18
CA GLY A 241 -10.39 -8.76 31.01
C GLY A 241 -11.26 -8.82 29.75
N SER A 242 -10.85 -8.28 28.59
CA SER A 242 -11.55 -8.57 27.32
C SER A 242 -10.56 -8.97 26.22
N THR A 243 -10.68 -10.20 25.71
CA THR A 243 -9.92 -10.74 24.58
C THR A 243 -10.47 -10.36 23.21
N THR A 244 -11.49 -9.50 23.16
CA THR A 244 -12.01 -8.88 21.93
C THR A 244 -11.68 -7.40 21.93
N VAL A 245 -10.78 -7.03 21.02
CA VAL A 245 -10.33 -5.65 20.80
C VAL A 245 -11.47 -4.87 20.15
N ASN A 246 -12.13 -4.05 20.93
CA ASN A 246 -12.94 -2.97 20.39
C ASN A 246 -11.97 -1.79 20.21
N LEU A 247 -11.39 -1.64 19.01
CA LEU A 247 -10.60 -0.45 18.69
C LEU A 247 -11.54 0.75 18.83
N ASP A 248 -11.39 1.50 19.91
CA ASP A 248 -12.25 2.64 20.20
C ASP A 248 -12.04 3.71 19.13
N VAL A 249 -13.12 4.00 18.39
CA VAL A 249 -13.13 4.95 17.28
C VAL A 249 -12.63 6.32 17.71
N ASP A 250 -13.00 6.77 18.91
CA ASP A 250 -12.62 8.08 19.41
C ASP A 250 -11.16 8.10 19.87
N VAL A 251 -10.64 6.98 20.41
CA VAL A 251 -9.20 6.82 20.70
C VAL A 251 -8.38 6.85 19.40
N MET A 252 -8.84 6.17 18.34
CA MET A 252 -8.17 6.23 17.04
C MET A 252 -8.19 7.63 16.43
N LYS A 253 -9.34 8.33 16.48
CA LYS A 253 -9.44 9.73 16.04
C LYS A 253 -8.49 10.65 16.81
N LEU A 254 -8.40 10.47 18.13
CA LEU A 254 -7.49 11.23 18.98
C LEU A 254 -6.03 10.96 18.63
N ALA A 255 -5.64 9.69 18.47
CA ALA A 255 -4.27 9.32 18.10
C ALA A 255 -3.87 9.90 16.73
N ILE A 256 -4.77 9.85 15.74
CA ILE A 256 -4.56 10.48 14.44
C ILE A 256 -4.44 12.00 14.61
N SER A 257 -5.34 12.62 15.37
CA SER A 257 -5.29 14.08 15.60
C SER A 257 -3.96 14.51 16.22
N ILE A 258 -3.44 13.76 17.20
CA ILE A 258 -2.11 14.02 17.81
C ILE A 258 -0.98 13.85 16.79
N ALA A 259 -1.06 12.84 15.92
CA ALA A 259 -0.03 12.58 14.92
C ALA A 259 0.08 13.70 13.87
N PHE A 260 -1.01 14.42 13.60
CA PHE A 260 -1.08 15.49 12.60
C PHE A 260 -1.23 16.91 13.20
N SER A 261 -1.41 17.07 14.51
CA SER A 261 -1.61 18.39 15.15
C SER A 261 -0.38 19.30 15.07
N GLY A 262 0.80 18.76 14.80
CA GLY A 262 2.03 19.54 14.62
C GLY A 262 2.13 20.26 13.27
N ASP A 263 1.25 19.97 12.31
CA ASP A 263 1.29 20.56 10.96
C ASP A 263 0.62 21.95 10.90
N ASP A 264 -0.15 22.34 11.92
CA ASP A 264 -0.91 23.61 11.96
C ASP A 264 -0.08 24.83 12.47
N ASP A 265 1.06 24.61 13.13
CA ASP A 265 1.77 25.63 13.93
C ASP A 265 2.86 26.44 13.20
N VAL A 266 2.90 26.44 11.86
CA VAL A 266 3.81 27.32 11.10
C VAL A 266 3.07 28.39 10.29
N PRO A 267 2.44 29.38 10.94
CA PRO A 267 1.97 30.57 10.25
C PRO A 267 3.18 31.46 9.92
N ASN A 268 3.40 31.67 8.61
CA ASN A 268 4.22 32.74 8.01
C ASN A 268 5.70 32.51 7.69
N LEU A 269 6.15 31.34 7.24
CA LEU A 269 7.37 31.31 6.42
C LEU A 269 7.33 30.15 5.40
N MET A 270 7.45 30.50 4.12
CA MET A 270 7.50 29.63 2.93
C MET A 270 6.17 29.29 2.27
N LYS A 271 6.19 29.20 0.93
CA LYS A 271 5.10 28.75 0.04
C LYS A 271 4.34 27.60 0.72
N ARG A 272 3.01 27.71 0.83
CA ARG A 272 2.17 26.58 1.23
C ARG A 272 2.58 25.39 0.37
N VAL A 273 3.15 24.36 0.99
CA VAL A 273 3.43 23.11 0.29
C VAL A 273 2.08 22.63 -0.23
N PRO A 274 1.94 22.38 -1.55
CA PRO A 274 0.67 21.94 -2.09
C PRO A 274 0.24 20.64 -1.41
N ARG A 275 -1.06 20.51 -1.19
CA ARG A 275 -1.62 19.39 -0.47
C ARG A 275 -1.65 18.17 -1.38
N ARG A 276 -0.99 17.09 -0.96
CA ARG A 276 -0.83 15.86 -1.75
C ARG A 276 -1.46 14.65 -1.04
N PRO A 277 -1.84 13.60 -1.78
CA PRO A 277 -2.29 12.33 -1.21
C PRO A 277 -1.23 11.69 -0.31
N TRP A 278 -1.66 10.84 0.62
CA TRP A 278 -0.76 10.15 1.56
C TRP A 278 0.35 9.37 0.86
N TYR A 279 0.01 8.62 -0.19
CA TYR A 279 0.98 7.82 -0.94
C TYR A 279 1.83 8.65 -1.92
N ALA A 280 1.55 9.95 -2.07
CA ALA A 280 2.35 10.87 -2.89
C ALA A 280 3.22 11.83 -2.05
N ARG A 281 3.07 11.87 -0.72
CA ARG A 281 3.82 12.80 0.15
C ARG A 281 5.35 12.62 0.11
N ASN A 282 5.81 11.42 -0.28
CA ASN A 282 7.24 11.08 -0.39
C ASN A 282 7.71 11.00 -1.85
N MET A 283 6.94 11.57 -2.79
CA MET A 283 7.31 11.59 -4.21
C MET A 283 8.68 12.23 -4.42
N LYS A 284 9.40 11.72 -5.43
CA LYS A 284 10.68 12.27 -5.87
C LYS A 284 10.69 12.27 -7.39
N LEU A 285 10.85 13.44 -7.99
CA LEU A 285 11.14 13.55 -9.41
C LEU A 285 12.57 13.08 -9.68
N LYS A 286 12.78 12.36 -10.78
CA LYS A 286 14.13 12.14 -11.30
C LYS A 286 14.69 13.50 -11.70
N LYS A 287 15.89 13.84 -11.22
CA LYS A 287 16.61 15.01 -11.72
C LYS A 287 16.91 14.77 -13.20
N SER A 288 16.46 15.69 -14.04
CA SER A 288 16.80 15.78 -15.47
C SER A 288 18.30 15.94 -15.68
#